data_AF-A0A9P5JL25-F1
#
_entry.id   AF-A0A9P5JL25-F1
#
_cell.length_a   1.000
_cell.length_b   1.000
_cell.length_c   1.000
_cell.angle_alpha   90.00
_cell.angle_beta   90.00
_cell.angle_gamma   90.00
#
_symmetry.space_group_name_H-M   'P 1'
#
loop_
_entity.id
_entity.type
_entity.pdbx_description
1 polymer ?
#
loop_
_entity_poly.entity_id
_entity_poly.type
_entity_poly.pdbx_seq_one_letter_code
_entity_poly.pdbx_strand_id
1 'polypeptide(L)'
;MKFSGLVCAIACFGIAAEAAPAKEGWFWRSKDKRASPTVTLDKGTFIGAKSSSYSDVSQFLGIPFAQPPVGNLRFALPVANSPYNGTYTVTSMGKACIQQALTLPLLSGLAADVIDDIVNSIFGAVYPDDEDCELPIFAPHAST
;
A
#
# COMPACT_ATOMS: atom_id res chain seq x y z
N MET A 1 -32.11 36.38 19.85
CA MET A 1 -31.81 37.70 20.43
C MET A 1 -30.62 38.29 19.70
N LYS A 2 -30.78 39.52 19.19
CA LYS A 2 -29.82 40.33 18.40
C LYS A 2 -28.74 40.93 19.31
N PHE A 3 -27.54 41.16 18.77
CA PHE A 3 -26.71 42.39 18.86
C PHE A 3 -25.52 42.21 17.90
N SER A 4 -25.55 42.72 16.66
CA SER A 4 -25.10 44.06 16.21
C SER A 4 -23.65 44.38 16.58
N GLY A 5 -22.81 44.57 15.55
CA GLY A 5 -21.36 44.74 15.67
C GLY A 5 -20.89 46.13 16.09
N LEU A 6 -19.56 46.28 16.16
CA LEU A 6 -18.87 47.57 16.18
C LEU A 6 -17.45 47.40 15.62
N VAL A 7 -17.16 48.12 14.54
CA VAL A 7 -15.81 48.39 14.05
C VAL A 7 -15.21 49.49 14.92
N CYS A 8 -13.97 49.37 15.35
CA CYS A 8 -13.19 50.51 15.83
C CYS A 8 -11.77 50.43 15.25
N ALA A 9 -11.52 51.30 14.28
CA ALA A 9 -10.18 51.60 13.76
C ALA A 9 -9.65 52.83 14.50
N ILE A 10 -8.50 52.72 15.16
CA ILE A 10 -7.66 53.87 15.52
C ILE A 10 -6.21 53.47 15.25
N ALA A 11 -5.61 54.15 14.26
CA ALA A 11 -4.19 54.10 13.98
C ALA A 11 -3.44 55.06 14.92
N CYS A 12 -2.36 54.59 15.54
CA CYS A 12 -1.35 55.41 16.20
C CYS A 12 0.02 55.14 15.57
N PHE A 13 0.72 56.22 15.21
CA PHE A 13 2.07 56.23 14.66
C PHE A 13 3.13 55.93 15.73
N GLY A 14 4.01 54.96 15.45
CA GLY A 14 5.47 54.95 15.67
C GLY A 14 6.06 55.02 17.09
N ILE A 15 6.60 53.89 17.59
CA ILE A 15 7.88 53.81 18.33
C ILE A 15 8.55 52.48 17.95
N ALA A 16 9.83 52.52 17.57
CA ALA A 16 10.66 51.34 17.34
C ALA A 16 10.89 50.57 18.66
N ALA A 17 10.65 49.27 18.65
CA ALA A 17 11.14 48.35 19.68
C ALA A 17 11.77 47.13 19.00
N GLU A 18 13.08 47.01 19.21
CA GLU A 18 13.93 45.88 18.83
C GLU A 18 13.50 44.60 19.58
N ALA A 19 13.45 43.50 18.82
CA ALA A 19 13.33 42.07 19.12
C ALA A 19 13.03 41.54 20.55
N ALA A 20 12.04 40.63 20.61
CA ALA A 20 12.10 39.41 21.43
C ALA A 20 11.59 38.20 20.61
N PRO A 21 12.18 37.00 20.76
CA PRO A 21 12.08 35.90 19.80
C PRO A 21 10.69 35.26 19.83
N ALA A 22 10.20 34.88 18.66
CA ALA A 22 9.04 34.00 18.53
C ALA A 22 9.38 32.61 19.11
N LYS A 23 9.07 32.49 20.39
CA LYS A 23 8.90 31.27 21.19
C LYS A 23 8.22 30.13 20.41
N GLU A 24 9.01 29.10 20.12
CA GLU A 24 8.73 27.67 20.26
C GLU A 24 7.23 27.30 20.18
N GLY A 25 6.62 27.48 19.01
CA GLY A 25 5.27 27.02 18.71
C GLY A 25 5.35 25.75 17.89
N TRP A 26 5.05 24.63 18.52
CA TRP A 26 4.98 23.25 18.02
C TRP A 26 4.46 23.22 16.59
N PHE A 27 5.44 23.16 15.68
CA PHE A 27 5.25 23.00 14.26
C PHE A 27 4.58 21.64 14.06
N TRP A 28 3.24 21.61 14.05
CA TRP A 28 2.51 20.49 13.48
C TRP A 28 2.90 20.45 12.02
N ARG A 29 3.94 19.68 11.70
CA ARG A 29 4.26 19.34 10.32
C ARG A 29 3.05 18.58 9.82
N SER A 30 2.21 19.28 9.05
CA SER A 30 1.14 18.69 8.27
C SER A 30 1.72 17.42 7.64
N LYS A 31 1.10 16.27 7.88
CA LYS A 31 1.36 15.09 7.06
C LYS A 31 1.02 15.54 5.64
N ASP A 32 2.03 15.89 4.85
CA ASP A 32 1.81 16.23 3.46
C ASP A 32 1.05 15.06 2.86
N LYS A 33 -0.20 15.29 2.44
CA LYS A 33 -0.93 14.33 1.59
C LYS A 33 -0.24 14.33 0.24
N ARG A 34 0.96 13.74 0.20
CA ARG A 34 1.69 13.50 -1.03
C ARG A 34 0.83 12.57 -1.89
N ALA A 35 0.76 12.84 -3.18
CA ALA A 35 0.02 12.02 -4.12
C ALA A 35 0.44 10.54 -4.03
N SER A 36 -0.48 9.63 -4.32
CA SER A 36 -0.18 8.21 -4.39
C SER A 36 0.89 7.94 -5.46
N PRO A 37 1.87 7.05 -5.18
CA PRO A 37 2.88 6.71 -6.17
C PRO A 37 2.21 6.09 -7.40
N THR A 38 2.68 6.46 -8.59
CA THR A 38 2.10 6.02 -9.86
C THR A 38 3.22 5.58 -10.80
N VAL A 39 3.02 4.51 -11.55
CA VAL A 39 3.94 4.03 -12.59
C VAL A 39 3.17 3.78 -13.89
N THR A 40 3.79 4.10 -15.03
CA THR A 40 3.22 3.85 -16.35
C THR A 40 3.93 2.68 -17.01
N LEU A 41 3.18 1.69 -17.47
CA LEU A 41 3.65 0.57 -18.28
C LEU A 41 2.81 0.54 -19.55
N ASP A 42 3.43 0.53 -20.74
CA ASP A 42 2.74 0.68 -22.03
C ASP A 42 1.82 1.91 -22.08
N LYS A 43 0.49 1.68 -22.20
CA LYS A 43 -0.58 2.69 -22.14
C LYS A 43 -1.41 2.54 -20.86
N GLY A 44 -0.91 1.79 -19.88
CA GLY A 44 -1.51 1.55 -18.58
C GLY A 44 -0.87 2.39 -17.48
N THR A 45 -1.67 2.85 -16.53
CA THR A 45 -1.23 3.61 -15.35
C THR A 45 -1.57 2.82 -14.08
N PHE A 46 -0.57 2.52 -13.27
CA PHE A 46 -0.73 1.76 -12.03
C PHE A 46 -0.52 2.67 -10.83
N ILE A 47 -1.56 2.81 -10.01
CA ILE A 47 -1.58 3.63 -8.80
C ILE A 47 -1.32 2.71 -7.60
N GLY A 48 -0.16 2.90 -6.97
CA GLY A 48 0.26 2.16 -5.79
C GLY A 48 -0.06 2.87 -4.47
N ALA A 49 0.51 2.36 -3.39
CA ALA A 49 0.40 2.94 -2.05
C ALA A 49 1.78 3.28 -1.48
N LYS A 50 1.81 4.16 -0.49
CA LYS A 50 2.99 4.31 0.37
C LYS A 50 3.00 3.20 1.40
N SER A 51 4.18 2.68 1.69
CA SER A 51 4.36 1.73 2.78
C SER A 51 4.00 2.36 4.12
N SER A 52 3.19 1.65 4.92
CA SER A 52 2.89 2.05 6.30
C SER A 52 4.07 1.83 7.24
N SER A 53 4.92 0.84 6.94
CA SER A 53 6.07 0.45 7.76
C SER A 53 7.35 1.21 7.41
N TYR A 54 7.45 1.76 6.20
CA TYR A 54 8.67 2.42 5.70
C TYR A 54 8.31 3.73 4.98
N SER A 55 8.74 4.86 5.53
CA SER A 55 8.37 6.21 5.03
C SER A 55 8.76 6.46 3.57
N ASP A 56 9.87 5.85 3.14
CA ASP A 56 10.50 6.10 1.85
C ASP A 56 10.32 4.92 0.89
N VAL A 57 9.25 4.14 1.05
CA VAL A 57 8.93 3.01 0.16
C VAL A 57 7.55 3.17 -0.46
N SER A 58 7.51 3.00 -1.78
CA SER A 58 6.29 2.87 -2.57
C SER A 58 6.02 1.39 -2.84
N GLN A 59 4.75 0.99 -2.83
CA GLN A 59 4.28 -0.38 -2.96
C GLN A 59 3.27 -0.49 -4.12
N PHE A 60 3.44 -1.50 -4.96
CA PHE A 60 2.52 -1.87 -6.04
C PHE A 60 2.25 -3.37 -5.93
N LEU A 61 1.10 -3.75 -5.39
CA LEU A 61 0.91 -5.07 -4.77
C LEU A 61 0.12 -6.10 -5.61
N GLY A 62 -0.27 -5.73 -6.82
CA GLY A 62 -1.09 -6.59 -7.70
C GLY A 62 -0.94 -6.24 -9.17
N ILE A 63 0.30 -6.07 -9.64
CA ILE A 63 0.57 -5.89 -11.07
C ILE A 63 0.76 -7.29 -11.67
N PRO A 64 -0.12 -7.75 -12.59
CA PRO A 64 0.08 -9.01 -13.27
C PRO A 64 1.31 -8.91 -14.18
N PHE A 65 2.15 -9.94 -14.24
CA PHE A 65 3.40 -9.92 -15.01
C PHE A 65 3.41 -10.94 -16.18
N ALA A 66 2.52 -11.92 -16.15
CA ALA A 66 2.32 -12.94 -17.16
C ALA A 66 0.84 -13.34 -17.23
N GLN A 67 0.46 -14.02 -18.30
CA GLN A 67 -0.89 -14.60 -18.43
C GLN A 67 -1.08 -15.71 -17.39
N PRO A 68 -2.31 -15.87 -16.84
CA PRO A 68 -2.59 -16.90 -15.86
C PRO A 68 -2.27 -18.31 -16.41
N PRO A 69 -1.47 -19.14 -15.70
CA PRO A 69 -1.03 -20.46 -16.16
C PRO A 69 -2.11 -21.54 -15.99
N VAL A 70 -3.35 -21.23 -16.39
CA VAL A 70 -4.52 -22.11 -16.26
C VAL A 70 -4.91 -22.75 -17.59
N GLY A 71 -5.69 -23.83 -17.55
CA GLY A 71 -6.17 -24.53 -18.75
C GLY A 71 -5.03 -24.98 -19.65
N ASN A 72 -5.01 -24.53 -20.90
CA ASN A 72 -3.99 -24.89 -21.89
C ASN A 72 -2.59 -24.31 -21.58
N LEU A 73 -2.50 -23.32 -20.68
CA LEU A 73 -1.23 -22.75 -20.23
C LEU A 73 -0.66 -23.47 -18.99
N ARG A 74 -1.40 -24.43 -18.41
CA ARG A 74 -0.90 -25.20 -17.28
C ARG A 74 0.30 -26.04 -17.70
N PHE A 75 1.38 -25.94 -16.94
CA PHE A 75 2.69 -26.57 -17.22
C PHE A 75 3.39 -26.08 -18.49
N ALA A 76 2.93 -24.98 -19.09
CA ALA A 76 3.63 -24.30 -20.18
C ALA A 76 4.61 -23.24 -19.64
N LEU A 77 5.49 -22.72 -20.52
CA LEU A 77 6.30 -21.56 -20.19
C LEU A 77 5.40 -20.32 -19.98
N PRO A 78 5.77 -19.40 -19.06
CA PRO A 78 5.03 -18.15 -18.87
C PRO A 78 4.92 -17.36 -20.17
N VAL A 79 3.71 -16.87 -20.47
CA VAL A 79 3.43 -16.02 -21.62
C VAL A 79 3.27 -14.59 -21.14
N ALA A 80 3.90 -13.64 -21.82
CA ALA A 80 3.76 -12.23 -21.48
C ALA A 80 2.31 -11.75 -21.58
N ASN A 81 1.95 -10.79 -20.73
CA ASN A 81 0.65 -10.13 -20.80
C ASN A 81 0.47 -9.38 -22.13
N SER A 82 -0.80 -9.20 -22.50
CA SER A 82 -1.12 -8.20 -23.52
C SER A 82 -0.74 -6.80 -23.02
N PRO A 83 -0.40 -5.86 -23.92
CA PRO A 83 -0.02 -4.50 -23.52
C PRO A 83 -1.06 -3.86 -22.61
N TYR A 84 -0.61 -3.20 -21.55
CA TYR A 84 -1.52 -2.61 -20.57
C TYR A 84 -2.24 -1.39 -21.15
N ASN A 85 -3.51 -1.21 -20.78
CA ASN A 85 -4.31 -0.06 -21.16
C ASN A 85 -5.27 0.37 -20.04
N GLY A 86 -5.35 1.67 -19.77
CA GLY A 86 -6.24 2.22 -18.74
C GLY A 86 -5.53 2.46 -17.41
N THR A 87 -6.30 2.51 -16.32
CA THR A 87 -5.78 2.86 -14.99
C THR A 87 -6.17 1.81 -13.95
N TYR A 88 -5.20 1.34 -13.17
CA TYR A 88 -5.35 0.26 -12.20
C TYR A 88 -4.88 0.71 -10.82
N THR A 89 -5.66 0.44 -9.79
CA THR A 89 -5.26 0.66 -8.39
C THR A 89 -4.71 -0.64 -7.82
N VAL A 90 -3.42 -0.66 -7.49
CA VAL A 90 -2.67 -1.87 -7.08
C VAL A 90 -2.15 -1.74 -5.64
N THR A 91 -3.08 -1.56 -4.71
CA THR A 91 -2.79 -1.27 -3.29
C THR A 91 -3.03 -2.45 -2.35
N SER A 92 -3.54 -3.56 -2.87
CA SER A 92 -3.81 -4.80 -2.12
C SER A 92 -2.93 -5.92 -2.64
N MET A 93 -2.49 -6.80 -1.75
CA MET A 93 -1.78 -8.02 -2.13
C MET A 93 -2.65 -8.86 -3.06
N GLY A 94 -2.07 -9.27 -4.19
CA GLY A 94 -2.64 -10.33 -5.01
C GLY A 94 -2.57 -11.70 -4.34
N LYS A 95 -3.10 -12.71 -5.03
CA LYS A 95 -3.09 -14.09 -4.54
C LYS A 95 -1.69 -14.69 -4.60
N ALA A 96 -1.37 -15.54 -3.64
CA ALA A 96 -0.17 -16.36 -3.67
C ALA A 96 -0.31 -17.48 -4.71
N CYS A 97 0.80 -18.04 -5.17
CA CYS A 97 0.74 -19.25 -5.99
C CYS A 97 0.38 -20.45 -5.11
N ILE A 98 -0.31 -21.45 -5.67
CA ILE A 98 -0.67 -22.68 -4.95
C ILE A 98 0.54 -23.33 -4.27
N GLN A 99 0.40 -23.66 -2.98
CA GLN A 99 1.42 -24.34 -2.20
C GLN A 99 0.87 -25.62 -1.57
N GLN A 100 1.75 -26.59 -1.32
CA GLN A 100 1.38 -27.80 -0.61
C GLN A 100 1.04 -27.47 0.84
N ALA A 101 0.08 -28.20 1.41
CA ALA A 101 -0.27 -28.08 2.83
C ALA A 101 0.95 -28.34 3.72
N LEU A 102 1.05 -27.57 4.80
CA LEU A 102 2.04 -27.76 5.85
C LEU A 102 1.72 -29.03 6.62
N THR A 103 2.74 -29.86 6.85
CA THR A 103 2.68 -31.02 7.75
C THR A 103 3.67 -30.82 8.89
N LEU A 104 3.19 -30.71 10.13
CA LEU A 104 4.03 -30.40 11.28
C LEU A 104 4.47 -31.70 11.99
N PRO A 105 5.78 -31.99 12.09
CA PRO A 105 6.28 -33.19 12.77
C PRO A 105 6.29 -33.03 14.30
N LEU A 106 5.28 -32.36 14.86
CA LEU A 106 5.18 -32.05 16.30
C LEU A 106 4.53 -33.18 17.08
N LEU A 107 3.49 -33.81 16.51
CA LEU A 107 2.74 -34.90 17.11
C LEU A 107 2.54 -36.03 16.09
N SER A 108 2.00 -37.16 16.55
CA SER A 108 1.58 -38.27 15.69
C SER A 108 0.13 -38.67 15.99
N GLY A 109 -0.53 -39.29 15.01
CA GLY A 109 -1.93 -39.69 15.11
C GLY A 109 -2.91 -38.51 14.98
N LEU A 110 -4.17 -38.72 15.35
CA LEU A 110 -5.28 -37.79 15.10
C LEU A 110 -5.04 -36.36 15.62
N ALA A 111 -4.27 -36.20 16.70
CA ALA A 111 -3.95 -34.89 17.23
C ALA A 111 -3.01 -34.09 16.29
N ALA A 112 -2.16 -34.76 15.51
CA ALA A 112 -1.34 -34.11 14.48
C ALA A 112 -2.22 -33.61 13.34
N ASP A 113 -3.14 -34.44 12.85
CA ASP A 113 -4.04 -34.08 11.73
C ASP A 113 -4.88 -32.85 12.05
N VAL A 114 -5.45 -32.78 13.26
CA VAL A 114 -6.24 -31.61 13.70
C VAL A 114 -5.37 -30.35 13.78
N ILE A 115 -4.12 -30.47 14.24
CA ILE A 115 -3.20 -29.32 14.31
C ILE A 115 -2.83 -28.85 12.91
N ASP A 116 -2.49 -29.78 12.01
CA ASP A 116 -2.17 -29.48 10.63
C ASP A 116 -3.35 -28.81 9.91
N ASP A 117 -4.58 -29.29 10.11
CA ASP A 117 -5.79 -28.69 9.57
C ASP A 117 -6.00 -27.25 10.07
N ILE A 118 -5.83 -27.01 11.37
CA ILE A 118 -5.96 -25.65 11.95
C ILE A 118 -4.90 -24.72 11.34
N VAL A 119 -3.66 -25.18 11.25
CA VAL A 119 -2.55 -24.36 10.74
C VAL A 119 -2.75 -24.05 9.25
N ASN A 120 -3.10 -25.04 8.44
CA ASN A 120 -3.37 -24.84 7.02
C ASN A 120 -4.60 -23.95 6.79
N SER A 121 -5.63 -24.07 7.62
CA SER A 121 -6.80 -23.19 7.55
C SER A 121 -6.45 -21.73 7.84
N ILE A 122 -5.59 -21.47 8.84
CA ILE A 122 -5.11 -20.11 9.12
C ILE A 122 -4.23 -19.62 7.97
N PHE A 123 -3.34 -20.47 7.47
CA PHE A 123 -2.43 -20.10 6.38
C PHE A 123 -3.19 -19.69 5.12
N GLY A 124 -4.17 -20.49 4.67
CA GLY A 124 -5.00 -20.16 3.51
C GLY A 124 -5.89 -18.93 3.70
N ALA A 125 -6.26 -18.60 4.94
CA ALA A 125 -7.01 -17.38 5.23
C ALA A 125 -6.13 -16.11 5.18
N VAL A 126 -4.86 -16.21 5.55
CA VAL A 126 -3.91 -15.08 5.54
C VAL A 126 -3.25 -14.92 4.16
N TYR A 127 -2.97 -16.03 3.50
CA TYR A 127 -2.33 -16.09 2.18
C TYR A 127 -3.24 -16.86 1.22
N PRO A 128 -4.31 -16.23 0.71
CA PRO A 128 -5.17 -16.88 -0.28
C PRO A 128 -4.36 -17.20 -1.53
N ASP A 129 -4.42 -18.45 -1.96
CA ASP A 129 -3.66 -18.99 -3.08
C ASP A 129 -4.55 -19.28 -4.30
N ASP A 130 -3.95 -19.25 -5.49
CA ASP A 130 -4.58 -19.57 -6.77
C ASP A 130 -3.52 -19.93 -7.81
N GLU A 131 -3.94 -20.45 -8.96
CA GLU A 131 -3.04 -20.62 -10.10
C GLU A 131 -2.72 -19.27 -10.76
N ASP A 132 -3.64 -18.30 -10.65
CA ASP A 132 -3.42 -16.91 -11.06
C ASP A 132 -2.83 -16.08 -9.91
N CYS A 133 -1.50 -16.14 -9.76
CA CYS A 133 -0.77 -15.44 -8.71
C CYS A 133 -0.04 -14.18 -9.21
N GLU A 134 0.00 -13.14 -8.37
CA GLU A 134 0.59 -11.83 -8.69
C GLU A 134 1.83 -11.54 -7.83
N LEU A 135 2.72 -10.66 -8.31
CA LEU A 135 3.95 -10.30 -7.61
C LEU A 135 3.86 -8.89 -7.01
N PRO A 136 4.23 -8.71 -5.73
CA PRO A 136 4.32 -7.39 -5.12
C PRO A 136 5.66 -6.71 -5.49
N ILE A 137 5.59 -5.42 -5.80
CA ILE A 137 6.75 -4.59 -6.14
C ILE A 137 6.93 -3.51 -5.07
N PHE A 138 8.14 -3.44 -4.51
CA PHE A 138 8.55 -2.42 -3.54
C PHE A 138 9.70 -1.61 -4.13
N ALA A 139 9.55 -0.29 -4.16
CA ALA A 139 10.55 0.61 -4.69
C ALA A 139 10.81 1.77 -3.73
N PRO A 140 12.03 2.31 -3.64
CA PRO A 140 12.27 3.54 -2.90
C PRO A 140 11.39 4.66 -3.47
N HIS A 141 10.83 5.48 -2.59
CA HIS A 141 10.06 6.65 -2.98
C HIS A 141 11.03 7.69 -3.55
N ALA A 142 10.77 8.16 -4.76
CA ALA A 142 11.54 9.27 -5.33
C ALA A 142 11.28 10.53 -4.49
N SER A 143 12.29 10.97 -3.75
CA SER A 143 12.30 12.31 -3.15
C SER A 143 12.44 13.31 -4.29
N THR A 144 11.32 13.93 -4.65
CA THR A 144 11.29 15.09 -5.55
C THR A 144 11.93 16.29 -4.88
#